data_AF-A0AAD5SV96-F1
#
_entry.id   AF-A0AAD5SV96-F1
#
_cell.length_a   1.000
_cell.length_b   1.000
_cell.length_c   1.000
_cell.angle_alpha   90.00
_cell.angle_beta   90.00
_cell.angle_gamma   90.00
#
_symmetry.space_group_name_H-M   'P 1'
#
loop_
_entity.id
_entity.type
_entity.pdbx_description
1 polymer ?
#
loop_
_entity_poly.entity_id
_entity_poly.type
_entity_poly.pdbx_seq_one_letter_code
_entity_poly.pdbx_strand_id
1 'polypeptide(L)'
;MTTKGKDPKKLAFAICEYFSDSIADGTIKPDDIEGLEVSIQCISEAFGFDFSDETQKKALSIKPASLASIFDVFANTQKRVADNKVPLFLILIS
;
A
#
# COMPACT_ATOMS: atom_id res chain seq x y z
N MET A 1 -8.96 20.63 1.25
CA MET A 1 -8.70 20.23 -0.15
C MET A 1 -9.14 18.78 -0.32
N THR A 2 -10.33 18.55 -0.88
CA THR A 2 -10.92 17.20 -1.05
C THR A 2 -11.01 16.88 -2.53
N THR A 3 -9.99 16.21 -3.06
CA THR A 3 -10.06 15.59 -4.39
C THR A 3 -10.91 14.32 -4.26
N LYS A 4 -12.10 14.38 -4.86
CA LYS A 4 -13.10 13.32 -4.99
C LYS A 4 -12.45 12.02 -5.51
N GLY A 5 -12.10 11.09 -4.63
CA GLY A 5 -11.62 9.74 -5.01
C GLY A 5 -10.42 9.16 -4.25
N LYS A 6 -9.65 9.97 -3.50
CA LYS A 6 -8.52 9.48 -2.68
C LYS A 6 -8.67 9.98 -1.26
N ASP A 7 -8.93 9.07 -0.32
CA ASP A 7 -8.81 9.39 1.11
C ASP A 7 -7.31 9.32 1.49
N PRO A 8 -6.63 10.46 1.69
CA PRO A 8 -5.21 10.47 1.98
C PRO A 8 -4.89 9.77 3.30
N LYS A 9 -5.84 9.74 4.26
CA LYS A 9 -5.64 9.05 5.54
C LYS A 9 -5.59 7.54 5.36
N LYS A 10 -6.43 6.97 4.49
CA LYS A 10 -6.41 5.53 4.21
C LYS A 10 -5.08 5.07 3.61
N LEU A 11 -4.52 5.85 2.69
CA LEU A 11 -3.22 5.52 2.10
C LEU A 11 -2.10 5.65 3.14
N ALA A 12 -2.07 6.73 3.92
CA ALA A 12 -1.09 6.91 4.98
C ALA A 12 -1.19 5.80 6.03
N PHE A 13 -2.42 5.42 6.43
CA PHE A 13 -2.67 4.30 7.33
C PHE A 13 -2.16 2.97 6.77
N ALA A 14 -2.40 2.69 5.48
CA ALA A 14 -1.90 1.48 4.84
C ALA A 14 -0.36 1.42 4.77
N ILE A 15 0.32 2.57 4.69
CA ILE A 15 1.79 2.64 4.79
C ILE A 15 2.25 2.31 6.22
N CYS A 16 1.60 2.87 7.25
CA CYS A 16 1.90 2.53 8.64
C CYS A 16 1.63 1.06 8.96
N GLU A 17 0.54 0.48 8.43
CA GLU A 17 0.30 -0.98 8.52
C GLU A 17 1.42 -1.77 7.87
N TYR A 18 1.88 -1.38 6.69
CA TYR A 18 3.00 -2.04 6.02
C TYR A 18 4.30 -1.98 6.84
N PHE A 19 4.61 -0.84 7.48
CA PHE A 19 5.77 -0.74 8.38
C PHE A 19 5.63 -1.67 9.59
N SER A 20 4.46 -1.68 10.25
CA SER A 20 4.19 -2.56 11.39
C SER A 20 4.28 -4.04 11.00
N ASP A 21 3.73 -4.42 9.85
CA ASP A 21 3.78 -5.80 9.34
C ASP A 21 5.24 -6.19 9.01
N SER A 22 6.01 -5.30 8.39
CA SER A 22 7.43 -5.52 8.04
C SER A 22 8.35 -5.63 9.27
N ILE A 23 7.99 -4.96 10.37
CA ILE A 23 8.66 -5.15 11.66
C ILE A 23 8.30 -6.52 12.23
N ALA A 24 7.02 -6.88 12.21
CA ALA A 24 6.52 -8.12 12.79
C ALA A 24 6.99 -9.39 12.06
N ASP A 25 7.15 -9.33 10.73
CA ASP A 25 7.61 -10.46 9.92
C ASP A 25 9.15 -10.59 9.84
N GLY A 26 9.88 -9.62 10.40
CA GLY A 26 11.34 -9.61 10.43
C GLY A 26 12.01 -9.16 9.13
N THR A 27 11.28 -8.55 8.20
CA THR A 27 11.83 -7.95 6.97
C THR A 27 12.79 -6.80 7.29
N ILE A 28 12.56 -6.09 8.40
CA ILE A 28 13.34 -4.94 8.84
C ILE A 28 14.44 -5.38 9.83
N LYS A 29 15.63 -4.79 9.70
CA LYS A 29 16.75 -5.05 10.62
C LYS A 29 16.42 -4.50 12.01
N PRO A 30 16.88 -5.15 13.10
CA PRO A 30 16.62 -4.68 14.46
C PRO A 30 17.00 -3.22 14.70
N ASP A 31 18.14 -2.77 14.17
CA ASP A 31 18.65 -1.41 14.33
C ASP A 31 17.76 -0.34 13.67
N ASP A 32 16.93 -0.73 12.68
CA ASP A 32 16.05 0.17 11.92
C ASP A 32 14.60 0.19 12.48
N ILE A 33 14.26 -0.69 13.44
CA ILE A 33 12.89 -0.81 13.98
C ILE A 33 12.47 0.49 14.67
N GLU A 34 13.31 1.04 15.54
CA GLU A 34 13.02 2.28 16.27
C GLU A 34 12.75 3.45 15.31
N GLY A 35 13.51 3.52 14.21
CA GLY A 35 13.33 4.54 13.17
C GLY A 35 11.98 4.41 12.45
N LEU A 36 11.52 3.19 12.19
CA LEU A 36 10.19 2.96 11.60
C LEU A 36 9.07 3.29 12.58
N GLU A 37 9.21 2.97 13.88
CA GLU A 37 8.22 3.32 14.90
C GLU A 37 8.04 4.84 15.03
N VAL A 38 9.15 5.60 15.05
CA VAL A 38 9.12 7.07 15.00
C VAL A 38 8.45 7.55 13.70
N SER A 39 8.73 6.91 12.57
CA SER A 39 8.11 7.26 11.29
C SER A 39 6.60 7.08 11.30
N ILE A 40 6.09 5.99 11.90
CA ILE A 40 4.65 5.74 12.07
C ILE A 40 4.01 6.88 12.84
N GLN A 41 4.61 7.30 13.96
CA GLN A 41 4.11 8.42 14.77
C GLN A 41 4.07 9.73 13.99
N CYS A 42 5.15 10.09 13.31
CA CYS A 42 5.21 11.31 12.50
C CYS A 42 4.15 11.32 11.38
N ILE A 43 3.92 10.19 10.71
CA ILE A 43 2.90 10.08 9.66
C ILE A 43 1.49 10.19 10.26
N SER A 44 1.22 9.49 11.36
CA SER A 44 -0.05 9.55 12.09
C SER A 44 -0.40 10.98 12.48
N GLU A 45 0.54 11.73 13.04
CA GLU A 45 0.38 13.14 13.38
C GLU A 45 0.15 14.01 12.14
N ALA A 46 0.96 13.85 11.09
CA ALA A 46 0.87 14.66 9.88
C ALA A 46 -0.48 14.53 9.16
N PHE A 47 -1.11 13.36 9.21
CA PHE A 47 -2.40 13.08 8.58
C PHE A 47 -3.58 13.11 9.56
N GLY A 48 -3.33 13.34 10.85
CA GLY A 48 -4.34 13.47 11.90
C GLY A 48 -5.16 12.20 12.09
N PHE A 49 -4.49 11.07 12.24
CA PHE A 49 -5.08 9.80 12.69
C PHE A 49 -4.21 9.19 13.80
N ASP A 50 -4.80 8.34 14.62
CA ASP A 50 -4.08 7.58 15.65
C ASP A 50 -3.96 6.12 15.20
N PHE A 51 -2.72 5.65 15.02
CA PHE A 51 -2.45 4.27 14.60
C PHE A 51 -2.70 3.25 15.72
N SER A 52 -2.73 3.70 16.98
CA SER A 52 -3.04 2.87 18.14
C SER A 52 -4.54 2.76 18.43
N ASP A 53 -5.37 3.62 17.81
CA ASP A 53 -6.83 3.60 17.97
C ASP A 53 -7.47 2.50 17.10
N GLU A 54 -7.96 1.46 17.75
CA GLU A 54 -8.65 0.32 17.13
C GLU A 54 -9.91 0.72 16.34
N THR A 55 -10.57 1.82 16.69
CA THR A 55 -11.72 2.35 15.93
C THR A 55 -11.27 2.92 14.59
N GLN A 56 -10.18 3.69 14.60
CA GLN A 56 -9.60 4.24 13.38
C GLN A 56 -8.95 3.17 12.52
N LYS A 57 -8.34 2.17 13.14
CA LYS A 57 -7.82 0.98 12.44
C LYS A 57 -8.89 0.27 11.65
N LYS A 58 -10.08 0.05 12.23
CA LYS A 58 -11.22 -0.55 11.51
C LYS A 58 -11.76 0.35 10.39
N ALA A 59 -11.74 1.67 10.57
CA ALA A 59 -12.28 2.62 9.59
C ALA A 59 -11.33 2.90 8.41
N LEU A 60 -10.02 2.91 8.66
CA LEU A 60 -8.98 3.31 7.70
C LEU A 60 -8.26 2.13 7.06
N SER A 61 -8.21 0.96 7.72
CA SER A 61 -7.58 -0.24 7.16
C SER A 61 -8.31 -0.70 5.89
N ILE A 62 -7.53 -1.29 4.99
CA ILE A 62 -7.98 -1.86 3.72
C ILE A 62 -8.03 -3.39 3.76
N LYS A 63 -7.93 -3.99 4.95
CA LYS A 63 -8.04 -5.43 5.15
C LYS A 63 -9.34 -5.98 4.56
N PRO A 64 -9.32 -7.18 3.95
CA PRO A 64 -8.22 -8.16 3.98
C PRO A 64 -7.07 -7.90 2.99
N ALA A 65 -7.16 -6.86 2.13
CA ALA A 65 -6.05 -6.51 1.24
C ALA A 65 -4.93 -5.79 2.02
N SER A 66 -3.70 -5.90 1.51
CA SER A 66 -2.54 -5.15 2.02
C SER A 66 -1.94 -4.27 0.91
N LEU A 67 -1.21 -3.23 1.30
CA LEU A 67 -0.53 -2.36 0.34
C LEU A 67 0.39 -3.18 -0.59
N ALA A 68 1.16 -4.12 -0.03
CA ALA A 68 2.01 -5.04 -0.78
C ALA A 68 1.21 -5.83 -1.85
N SER A 69 0.08 -6.44 -1.46
CA SER A 69 -0.75 -7.21 -2.40
C SER A 69 -1.31 -6.36 -3.55
N ILE A 70 -1.62 -5.09 -3.30
CA ILE A 70 -2.11 -4.16 -4.31
C ILE A 70 -0.99 -3.81 -5.30
N PHE A 71 0.23 -3.57 -4.79
CA PHE A 71 1.40 -3.32 -5.63
C PHE A 71 1.73 -4.53 -6.52
N ASP A 72 1.67 -5.74 -5.98
CA ASP A 72 1.89 -6.97 -6.74
C ASP A 72 0.86 -7.15 -7.86
N VAL A 73 -0.42 -6.95 -7.56
CA VAL A 73 -1.50 -7.03 -8.57
C VAL A 73 -1.28 -6.00 -9.68
N PHE A 74 -0.91 -4.77 -9.33
CA PHE A 74 -0.64 -3.72 -10.31
C PHE A 74 0.56 -4.07 -11.19
N ALA A 75 1.69 -4.48 -10.60
CA ALA A 75 2.90 -4.86 -11.32
C ALA A 75 2.63 -6.04 -12.28
N ASN A 76 1.93 -7.07 -11.79
CA ASN A 76 1.56 -8.23 -12.60
C ASN A 76 0.60 -7.86 -13.73
N THR A 77 -0.37 -6.97 -13.48
CA THR A 77 -1.31 -6.51 -14.51
C THR A 77 -0.58 -5.74 -15.60
N GLN A 78 0.33 -4.83 -15.24
CA GLN A 78 1.14 -4.11 -16.21
C GLN A 78 2.00 -5.04 -17.07
N LYS A 79 2.64 -6.04 -16.45
CA LYS A 79 3.40 -7.07 -17.19
C LYS A 79 2.51 -7.80 -18.19
N ARG A 80 1.33 -8.26 -17.77
CA ARG A 80 0.38 -8.95 -18.66
C ARG A 80 -0.08 -8.07 -19.81
N VAL A 81 -0.36 -6.79 -19.57
CA VAL A 81 -0.74 -5.85 -20.64
C VAL A 81 0.41 -5.63 -21.64
N ALA A 82 1.66 -5.60 -21.17
CA ALA A 82 2.82 -5.53 -22.06
C ALA A 82 2.99 -6.80 -22.90
N ASP A 83 2.83 -7.97 -22.29
CA ASP A 83 2.95 -9.29 -22.95
C ASP A 83 1.79 -9.55 -23.93
N ASN A 84 0.59 -9.02 -23.66
CA ASN A 84 -0.59 -9.17 -24.54
C ASN A 84 -0.63 -8.20 -25.73
N LYS A 85 0.46 -7.47 -26.01
CA LYS A 85 0.65 -6.81 -27.32
C LYS A 85 0.96 -7.87 -28.39
N VAL A 86 -0.05 -8.69 -28.72
CA VAL A 86 -0.05 -9.38 -30.02
C VAL A 86 -0.01 -8.28 -31.08
N PRO A 87 0.99 -8.25 -31.99
CA PRO A 87 1.01 -7.26 -33.04
C PRO A 87 -0.27 -7.40 -33.85
N LEU A 88 -1.02 -6.29 -33.95
CA LEU A 88 -2.29 -6.17 -34.70
C LEU A 88 -2.17 -6.67 -36.15
N PHE A 89 -0.94 -6.84 -36.66
CA PHE A 89 -0.62 -7.37 -37.98
C PHE A 89 -0.87 -8.88 -38.18
N LEU A 90 -1.04 -9.69 -37.12
CA LEU A 90 -1.23 -11.14 -37.27
C LEU A 90 -2.70 -11.61 -37.35
N ILE A 91 -3.69 -10.72 -37.21
CA ILE A 91 -5.12 -11.09 -37.19
C ILE A 91 -5.77 -10.99 -38.60
N LEU A 92 -5.04 -10.53 -39.62
CA LEU A 92 -5.59 -10.29 -40.98
C LEU A 92 -5.15 -11.31 -42.06
N ILE A 93 -4.60 -12.47 -41.69
CA ILE A 93 -4.14 -13.49 -42.67
C ILE A 93 -4.67 -14.90 -42.33
N SER A 94 -5.91 -15.00 -41.85
CA SER A 94 -6.62 -16.29 -41.69
C SER A 94 -7.99 -16.24 -42.35
#